data_AF-A0A2V7XRC2-F1
#
_entry.id   AF-A0A2V7XRC2-F1
#
_cell.length_a   1.000
_cell.length_b   1.000
_cell.length_c   1.000
_cell.angle_alpha   90.00
_cell.angle_beta   90.00
_cell.angle_gamma   90.00
#
_symmetry.space_group_name_H-M   'P 1'
#
loop_
_entity.id
_entity.type
_entity.pdbx_description
1 polymer ?
#
loop_
_entity_poly.entity_id
_entity_poly.type
_entity_poly.pdbx_seq_one_letter_code
_entity_poly.pdbx_strand_id
1 'polypeptide(L)'
;MLGYLILAVAMYLFSPSERLTSQPFRLDFDAGRGEYPNKSKFNIADIINGPVLTRVWQDNHLSEYLPFGEFSRSVFVLESNRDFELLEAEYRSKLADPKLSPIDRDRLQKEFELKTESIAKSEYSVHFNQPHRGRSVPEPIARKVLLDVLNDWADFAVNHQRVIAYQVSVLSPQTLVPSAIEQKDPVAAIEVLRAKTTRVINNIKRIEKLPGATLARTTSDRLSLEEVRFRLDEILRFRLEPLMAVVLRSPGLVADRTATTRFLESQLAYDKRQLDAVQRNADTVRESILLYEQPAAKENATQPSTKSESAKGPGENLMPQLSDSFLDRLVSLTGRSGDAKYRQDLADQYRITLGETVPLQQAVAYDTQVLDQLRQPPAGASSVNAASIQAQVNDTRTEVGQAIVKMNELFQIISRNMTPSTQLFTLTEPASTRTMHSVSVQRLFLYGVLLFLLAIPGVVVVCLIHNRVREEETADEYLRQERAAIP
;
A
#
# COMPACT_ATOMS: atom_id res chain seq x y z
N MET A 1 -56.10 20.23 17.43
CA MET A 1 -55.28 19.02 17.68
C MET A 1 -55.43 17.97 16.59
N LEU A 2 -56.63 17.45 16.33
CA LEU A 2 -56.83 16.40 15.30
C LEU A 2 -56.36 16.83 13.89
N GLY A 3 -56.67 18.07 13.47
CA GLY A 3 -56.27 18.59 12.16
C GLY A 3 -54.75 18.75 11.97
N TYR A 4 -54.03 19.15 13.02
CA TYR A 4 -52.56 19.21 12.98
C TYR A 4 -51.96 17.81 12.89
N LEU A 5 -52.51 16.84 13.64
CA LEU A 5 -52.03 15.46 13.62
C LEU A 5 -52.23 14.84 12.23
N ILE A 6 -53.37 15.07 11.59
CA ILE A 6 -53.64 14.64 10.21
C ILE A 6 -52.67 15.30 9.23
N LEU A 7 -52.45 16.62 9.35
CA LEU A 7 -51.53 17.36 8.47
C LEU A 7 -50.07 16.92 8.66
N ALA A 8 -49.63 16.67 9.89
CA ALA A 8 -48.29 16.20 10.21
C ALA A 8 -48.04 14.78 9.71
N VAL A 9 -49.03 13.88 9.85
CA VAL A 9 -48.97 12.52 9.30
C VAL A 9 -48.95 12.55 7.78
N ALA A 10 -49.79 13.39 7.15
CA ALA A 10 -49.75 13.59 5.70
C ALA A 10 -48.39 14.15 5.25
N MET A 11 -47.86 15.17 5.93
CA MET A 11 -46.55 15.75 5.61
C MET A 11 -45.41 14.75 5.77
N TYR A 12 -45.48 13.85 6.76
CA TYR A 12 -44.50 12.78 6.95
C TYR A 12 -44.60 11.73 5.84
N LEU A 13 -45.81 11.28 5.48
CA LEU A 13 -46.05 10.29 4.43
C LEU A 13 -45.67 10.81 3.03
N PHE A 14 -45.89 12.09 2.77
CA PHE A 14 -45.52 12.75 1.50
C PHE A 14 -44.13 13.41 1.53
N SER A 15 -43.40 13.30 2.64
CA SER A 15 -42.03 13.82 2.72
C SER A 15 -41.11 13.03 1.79
N PRO A 16 -40.19 13.70 1.06
CA PRO A 16 -39.20 12.99 0.28
C PRO A 16 -38.37 12.12 1.22
N SER A 17 -38.33 10.83 0.92
CA SER A 17 -37.45 9.87 1.54
C SER A 17 -36.27 9.58 0.62
N GLU A 18 -35.13 9.26 1.21
CA GLU A 18 -33.94 8.81 0.51
C GLU A 18 -33.64 7.38 0.98
N ARG A 19 -33.31 6.50 0.03
CA ARG A 19 -32.84 5.15 0.34
C ARG A 19 -31.34 5.12 0.17
N LEU A 20 -30.64 4.87 1.26
CA LEU A 20 -29.20 4.71 1.26
C LEU A 20 -28.89 3.23 1.39
N THR A 21 -28.40 2.62 0.32
CA THR A 21 -27.83 1.27 0.36
C THR A 21 -26.32 1.40 0.55
N SER A 22 -25.74 0.62 1.46
CA SER A 22 -24.32 0.64 1.79
C SER A 22 -23.73 -0.76 1.82
N GLN A 23 -22.56 -0.93 1.23
CA GLN A 23 -21.76 -2.16 1.26
C GLN A 23 -20.38 -1.84 1.86
N PRO A 24 -20.10 -2.26 3.10
CA PRO A 24 -18.78 -2.10 3.70
C PRO A 24 -17.83 -3.17 3.15
N PHE A 25 -16.56 -2.79 3.04
CA PHE A 25 -15.48 -3.62 2.54
C PHE A 25 -14.14 -3.15 3.13
N ARG A 26 -13.15 -4.02 3.08
CA ARG A 26 -11.77 -3.72 3.47
C ARG A 26 -10.86 -3.92 2.28
N LEU A 27 -9.87 -3.06 2.12
CA LEU A 27 -8.80 -3.24 1.14
C LEU A 27 -7.73 -4.17 1.71
N ASP A 28 -7.32 -5.19 0.95
CA ASP A 28 -6.33 -6.18 1.40
C ASP A 28 -4.88 -5.72 1.15
N PHE A 29 -4.68 -4.44 0.86
CA PHE A 29 -3.39 -3.77 0.74
C PHE A 29 -3.33 -2.52 1.64
N ASP A 30 -2.12 -1.97 1.83
CA ASP A 30 -1.88 -0.79 2.70
C ASP A 30 -2.34 0.53 2.05
N ALA A 31 -3.65 0.64 1.84
CA ALA A 31 -4.31 1.83 1.30
C ALA A 31 -4.12 3.07 2.19
N GLY A 32 -3.80 2.89 3.47
CA GLY A 32 -3.52 3.98 4.41
C GLY A 32 -2.27 4.79 4.05
N ARG A 33 -1.36 4.25 3.25
CA ARG A 33 -0.23 5.00 2.66
C ARG A 33 -0.56 5.68 1.34
N GLY A 34 -1.77 5.49 0.83
CA GLY A 34 -2.17 6.00 -0.49
C GLY A 34 -1.39 5.33 -1.64
N GLU A 35 -1.00 4.07 -1.47
CA GLU A 35 -0.25 3.31 -2.47
C GLU A 35 -0.90 1.95 -2.76
N TYR A 36 -0.93 1.58 -4.04
CA TYR A 36 -1.22 0.23 -4.50
C TYR A 36 -0.03 -0.71 -4.25
N PRO A 37 -0.21 -2.04 -4.35
CA PRO A 37 0.89 -3.01 -4.18
C PRO A 37 2.11 -2.76 -5.08
N ASN A 38 1.90 -2.24 -6.28
CA ASN A 38 2.97 -1.84 -7.20
C ASN A 38 3.58 -0.46 -6.89
N LYS A 39 3.31 0.14 -5.73
CA LYS A 39 3.74 1.48 -5.30
C LYS A 39 3.23 2.64 -6.15
N SER A 40 2.28 2.40 -7.05
CA SER A 40 1.57 3.50 -7.70
C SER A 40 0.63 4.16 -6.70
N LYS A 41 0.33 5.45 -6.90
CA LYS A 41 -0.57 6.18 -6.00
C LYS A 41 -1.98 5.59 -6.09
N PHE A 42 -2.56 5.30 -4.94
CA PHE A 42 -3.95 4.89 -4.78
C PHE A 42 -4.80 6.10 -4.40
N ASN A 43 -5.93 6.28 -5.09
CA ASN A 43 -6.97 7.21 -4.70
C ASN A 43 -8.30 6.48 -4.53
N ILE A 44 -9.06 6.81 -3.49
CA ILE A 44 -10.41 6.28 -3.25
C ILE A 44 -11.33 6.56 -4.45
N ALA A 45 -11.14 7.69 -5.14
CA ALA A 45 -11.89 8.03 -6.34
C ALA A 45 -11.69 7.03 -7.50
N ASP A 46 -10.62 6.24 -7.50
CA ASP A 46 -10.38 5.21 -8.51
C ASP A 46 -11.44 4.10 -8.47
N ILE A 47 -12.05 3.86 -7.30
CA ILE A 47 -13.11 2.85 -7.09
C ILE A 47 -14.39 3.21 -7.86
N ILE A 48 -14.69 4.50 -7.97
CA ILE A 48 -15.90 5.03 -8.61
C ILE A 48 -15.57 5.78 -9.90
N ASN A 49 -14.50 5.38 -10.58
CA ASN A 49 -14.08 6.06 -11.80
C ASN A 49 -15.12 5.89 -12.92
N GLY A 50 -15.10 6.79 -13.90
CA GLY A 50 -16.06 6.82 -15.01
C GLY A 50 -16.19 5.46 -15.76
N PRO A 51 -15.09 4.81 -16.15
CA PRO A 51 -15.14 3.49 -16.80
C PRO A 51 -15.83 2.40 -15.97
N VAL A 52 -15.54 2.30 -14.67
CA VAL A 52 -16.15 1.32 -13.76
C VAL A 52 -17.65 1.57 -13.66
N LEU A 53 -18.06 2.80 -13.36
CA LEU A 53 -19.48 3.13 -13.23
C LEU A 53 -20.25 2.96 -14.55
N THR A 54 -19.61 3.22 -15.69
CA THR A 54 -20.23 3.04 -17.01
C THR A 54 -20.55 1.57 -17.26
N ARG A 55 -19.60 0.66 -16.98
CA ARG A 55 -19.80 -0.78 -17.14
C ARG A 55 -20.91 -1.29 -16.21
N VAL A 56 -20.85 -0.96 -14.93
CA VAL A 56 -21.89 -1.35 -13.95
C VAL A 56 -23.27 -0.87 -14.38
N TRP A 57 -23.39 0.37 -14.87
CA TRP A 57 -24.67 0.93 -15.31
C TRP A 57 -25.25 0.19 -16.52
N GLN A 58 -24.41 -0.21 -17.47
CA GLN A 58 -24.79 -0.98 -18.66
C GLN A 58 -25.17 -2.43 -18.29
N ASP A 59 -24.32 -3.11 -17.53
CA ASP A 59 -24.46 -4.54 -17.20
C ASP A 59 -25.63 -4.82 -16.25
N ASN A 60 -26.03 -3.84 -15.44
CA ASN A 60 -27.20 -3.91 -14.57
C ASN A 60 -28.48 -3.30 -15.17
N HIS A 61 -28.45 -2.89 -16.44
CA HIS A 61 -29.59 -2.27 -17.14
C HIS A 61 -30.22 -1.10 -16.36
N LEU A 62 -29.37 -0.29 -15.70
CA LEU A 62 -29.84 0.79 -14.83
C LEU A 62 -30.53 1.93 -15.59
N SER A 63 -30.42 1.96 -16.92
CA SER A 63 -31.15 2.87 -17.82
C SER A 63 -32.67 2.80 -17.65
N GLU A 64 -33.20 1.68 -17.17
CA GLU A 64 -34.64 1.51 -16.93
C GLU A 64 -35.14 2.29 -15.69
N TYR A 65 -34.23 2.67 -14.79
CA TYR A 65 -34.54 3.30 -13.50
C TYR A 65 -34.00 4.72 -13.42
N LEU A 66 -32.75 4.96 -13.86
CA LEU A 66 -32.09 6.26 -13.76
C LEU A 66 -31.07 6.50 -14.89
N PRO A 67 -30.91 7.76 -15.36
CA PRO A 67 -29.87 8.11 -16.32
C PRO A 67 -28.48 8.01 -15.68
N PHE A 68 -27.46 7.73 -16.50
CA PHE A 68 -26.08 7.56 -16.05
C PHE A 68 -25.55 8.73 -15.21
N GLY A 69 -25.87 9.97 -15.59
CA GLY A 69 -25.43 11.16 -14.85
C GLY A 69 -25.98 11.24 -13.42
N GLU A 70 -27.19 10.74 -13.17
CA GLU A 70 -27.74 10.62 -11.82
C GLU A 70 -27.10 9.47 -11.07
N PHE A 71 -26.91 8.32 -11.73
CA PHE A 71 -26.23 7.16 -11.15
C PHE A 71 -24.83 7.51 -10.66
N SER A 72 -24.00 8.13 -11.51
CA SER A 72 -22.63 8.46 -11.17
C SER A 72 -22.51 9.44 -10.00
N ARG A 73 -23.49 10.34 -9.81
CA ARG A 73 -23.53 11.27 -8.66
C ARG A 73 -24.08 10.64 -7.38
N SER A 74 -24.87 9.58 -7.53
CA SER A 74 -25.51 8.88 -6.42
C SER A 74 -24.63 7.84 -5.72
N VAL A 75 -23.55 7.42 -6.38
CA VAL A 75 -22.59 6.44 -5.84
C VAL A 75 -21.38 7.17 -5.28
N PHE A 76 -21.01 6.87 -4.04
CA PHE A 76 -19.84 7.46 -3.38
C PHE A 76 -19.19 6.47 -2.40
N VAL A 77 -17.91 6.65 -2.13
CA VAL A 77 -17.14 5.83 -1.19
C VAL A 77 -16.77 6.68 0.01
N LEU A 78 -16.96 6.16 1.21
CA LEU A 78 -16.50 6.76 2.45
C LEU A 78 -15.50 5.83 3.12
N GLU A 79 -14.53 6.40 3.83
CA GLU A 79 -13.76 5.65 4.82
C GLU A 79 -14.71 5.33 5.98
N SER A 80 -14.90 4.05 6.25
CA SER A 80 -15.85 3.55 7.25
C SER A 80 -15.12 2.61 8.15
N ASN A 81 -14.50 3.17 9.19
CA ASN A 81 -13.81 2.41 10.20
C ASN A 81 -14.64 2.42 11.49
N ARG A 82 -15.55 1.46 11.60
CA ARG A 82 -16.49 1.37 12.72
C ARG A 82 -15.76 1.16 14.05
N ASP A 83 -14.68 0.39 14.03
CA ASP A 83 -13.86 0.15 15.21
C ASP A 83 -13.12 1.43 15.64
N PHE A 84 -12.68 2.24 14.69
CA PHE A 84 -12.13 3.56 14.96
C PHE A 84 -13.18 4.51 15.54
N GLU A 85 -14.38 4.57 14.97
CA GLU A 85 -15.49 5.39 15.48
C GLU A 85 -15.88 4.99 16.91
N LEU A 86 -15.96 3.69 17.20
CA LEU A 86 -16.22 3.16 18.54
C LEU A 86 -15.08 3.51 19.51
N LEU A 87 -13.83 3.35 19.08
CA LEU A 87 -12.66 3.71 19.87
C LEU A 87 -12.64 5.20 20.19
N GLU A 88 -12.94 6.06 19.21
CA GLU A 88 -13.01 7.51 19.40
C GLU A 88 -14.14 7.90 20.35
N ALA A 89 -15.32 7.27 20.22
CA ALA A 89 -16.44 7.50 21.12
C ALA A 89 -16.11 7.08 22.56
N GLU A 90 -15.47 5.91 22.75
CA GLU A 90 -14.97 5.46 24.05
C GLU A 90 -13.93 6.42 24.63
N TYR A 91 -12.98 6.89 23.80
CA TYR A 91 -11.94 7.82 24.21
C TYR A 91 -12.52 9.16 24.65
N ARG A 92 -13.42 9.75 23.85
CA ARG A 92 -14.14 10.99 24.18
C ARG A 92 -14.97 10.85 25.46
N SER A 93 -15.64 9.71 25.64
CA SER A 93 -16.40 9.42 26.86
C SER A 93 -15.51 9.37 28.11
N LYS A 94 -14.34 8.71 28.01
CA LYS A 94 -13.37 8.61 29.11
C LYS A 94 -12.69 9.95 29.42
N LEU A 95 -12.46 10.79 28.42
CA LEU A 95 -11.93 12.16 28.61
C LEU A 95 -12.94 13.12 29.26
N ALA A 96 -14.24 12.85 29.13
CA ALA A 96 -15.29 13.69 29.69
C ALA A 96 -15.42 13.56 31.23
N ASP A 97 -14.72 12.60 31.86
CA ASP A 97 -14.72 12.46 33.31
C ASP A 97 -13.88 13.58 33.98
N PRO A 98 -14.50 14.47 34.78
CA PRO A 98 -13.79 15.57 35.44
C PRO A 98 -12.81 15.13 36.53
N LYS A 99 -12.80 13.84 36.92
CA LYS A 99 -11.88 13.30 37.94
C LYS A 99 -10.57 12.75 37.37
N LEU A 100 -10.36 12.80 36.05
CA LEU A 100 -9.13 12.28 35.44
C LEU A 100 -7.90 13.11 35.82
N SER A 101 -6.90 12.46 36.42
CA SER A 101 -5.58 13.04 36.69
C SER A 101 -4.81 13.31 35.37
N PRO A 102 -3.90 14.30 35.32
CA PRO A 102 -3.02 14.50 34.17
C PRO A 102 -2.26 13.23 33.72
N ILE A 103 -1.88 12.36 34.66
CA ILE A 103 -1.20 11.08 34.37
C ILE A 103 -2.15 10.08 33.69
N ASP A 104 -3.41 10.05 34.10
CA ASP A 104 -4.43 9.16 33.51
C ASP A 104 -4.81 9.60 32.10
N ARG A 105 -4.79 10.91 31.83
CA ARG A 105 -4.99 11.46 30.48
C ARG A 105 -3.87 11.04 29.54
N ASP A 106 -2.62 11.12 29.98
CA ASP A 106 -1.46 10.68 29.18
C ASP A 106 -1.50 9.17 28.90
N ARG A 107 -1.87 8.35 29.90
CA ARG A 107 -2.04 6.91 29.70
C ARG A 107 -3.17 6.61 28.70
N LEU A 108 -4.29 7.30 28.82
CA LEU A 108 -5.44 7.13 27.94
C LEU A 108 -5.12 7.55 26.50
N GLN A 109 -4.36 8.64 26.31
CA GLN A 109 -3.86 9.07 25.00
C GLN A 109 -2.94 8.01 24.39
N LYS A 110 -2.00 7.43 25.15
CA LYS A 110 -1.13 6.34 24.67
C LYS A 110 -1.91 5.07 24.33
N GLU A 111 -2.90 4.71 25.15
CA GLU A 111 -3.79 3.58 24.86
C GLU A 111 -4.60 3.82 23.57
N PHE A 112 -5.03 5.07 23.34
CA PHE A 112 -5.70 5.47 22.10
C PHE A 112 -4.75 5.34 20.90
N GLU A 113 -3.55 5.91 20.97
CA GLU A 113 -2.54 5.85 19.91
C GLU A 113 -2.20 4.40 19.52
N LEU A 114 -1.87 3.54 20.50
CA LEU A 114 -1.58 2.12 20.27
C LEU A 114 -2.76 1.37 19.63
N LYS A 115 -3.98 1.67 20.05
CA LYS A 115 -5.18 1.04 19.47
C LYS A 115 -5.47 1.56 18.06
N THR A 116 -5.28 2.86 17.81
CA THR A 116 -5.44 3.43 16.46
C THR A 116 -4.40 2.91 15.47
N GLU A 117 -3.18 2.60 15.92
CA GLU A 117 -2.16 1.95 15.08
C GLU A 117 -2.51 0.48 14.78
N SER A 118 -3.22 -0.19 15.69
CA SER A 118 -3.68 -1.56 15.49
C SER A 118 -4.95 -1.70 14.66
N ILE A 119 -5.70 -0.62 14.49
CA ILE A 119 -6.93 -0.57 13.70
C ILE A 119 -6.56 -0.34 12.22
N ALA A 120 -7.05 -1.22 11.34
CA ALA A 120 -6.74 -1.16 9.92
C ALA A 120 -7.34 0.10 9.27
N LYS A 121 -6.51 1.04 8.82
CA LYS A 121 -6.90 2.24 8.03
C LYS A 121 -7.36 1.92 6.60
N SER A 122 -7.85 0.70 6.37
CA SER A 122 -8.19 0.16 5.06
C SER A 122 -9.67 -0.24 4.95
N GLU A 123 -10.52 0.21 5.88
CA GLU A 123 -11.96 -0.07 5.86
C GLU A 123 -12.76 1.07 5.23
N TYR A 124 -13.60 0.71 4.27
CA TYR A 124 -14.37 1.63 3.44
C TYR A 124 -15.79 1.14 3.27
N SER A 125 -16.68 2.02 2.86
CA SER A 125 -18.04 1.67 2.48
C SER A 125 -18.43 2.38 1.20
N VAL A 126 -18.92 1.58 0.24
CA VAL A 126 -19.56 2.10 -0.97
C VAL A 126 -21.04 2.33 -0.66
N HIS A 127 -21.53 3.50 -1.04
CA HIS A 127 -22.90 3.93 -0.82
C HIS A 127 -23.59 4.24 -2.15
N PHE A 128 -24.89 3.95 -2.21
CA PHE A 128 -25.77 4.35 -3.30
C PHE A 128 -26.99 5.05 -2.72
N ASN A 129 -27.08 6.36 -2.95
CA ASN A 129 -28.21 7.19 -2.52
C ASN A 129 -29.28 7.28 -3.62
N GLN A 130 -30.46 6.73 -3.35
CA GLN A 130 -31.58 6.76 -4.27
C GLN A 130 -32.64 7.76 -3.81
N PRO A 131 -32.92 8.81 -4.59
CA PRO A 131 -34.07 9.66 -4.33
C PRO A 131 -35.37 8.86 -4.57
N HIS A 132 -36.32 8.90 -3.62
CA HIS A 132 -37.58 8.16 -3.71
C HIS A 132 -38.59 8.75 -4.73
N ARG A 133 -38.19 9.74 -5.55
CA ARG A 133 -39.04 10.32 -6.59
C ARG A 133 -38.89 9.55 -7.90
N GLY A 134 -39.77 8.58 -8.15
CA GLY A 134 -39.87 7.86 -9.43
C GLY A 134 -39.77 6.34 -9.30
N ARG A 135 -39.38 5.67 -10.39
CA ARG A 135 -39.18 4.22 -10.44
C ARG A 135 -37.84 3.87 -9.76
N SER A 136 -37.85 3.75 -8.44
CA SER A 136 -36.65 3.45 -7.66
C SER A 136 -36.08 2.08 -8.01
N VAL A 137 -34.74 1.97 -8.02
CA VAL A 137 -34.06 0.69 -8.21
C VAL A 137 -34.45 -0.27 -7.08
N PRO A 138 -34.91 -1.50 -7.39
CA PRO A 138 -35.19 -2.52 -6.39
C PRO A 138 -33.97 -2.82 -5.50
N GLU A 139 -34.20 -3.06 -4.21
CA GLU A 139 -33.13 -3.36 -3.24
C GLU A 139 -32.18 -4.49 -3.69
N PRO A 140 -32.64 -5.62 -4.26
CA PRO A 140 -31.73 -6.67 -4.73
C PRO A 140 -30.78 -6.18 -5.82
N ILE A 141 -31.26 -5.33 -6.73
CA ILE A 141 -30.46 -4.73 -7.79
C ILE A 141 -29.50 -3.71 -7.20
N ALA A 142 -29.95 -2.88 -6.25
CA ALA A 142 -29.09 -1.91 -5.56
C ALA A 142 -27.90 -2.58 -4.86
N ARG A 143 -28.14 -3.69 -4.13
CA ARG A 143 -27.07 -4.46 -3.49
C ARG A 143 -26.13 -5.10 -4.50
N LYS A 144 -26.67 -5.66 -5.59
CA LYS A 144 -25.87 -6.21 -6.69
C LYS A 144 -24.97 -5.15 -7.33
N VAL A 145 -25.52 -3.97 -7.60
CA VAL A 145 -24.79 -2.83 -8.17
C VAL A 145 -23.59 -2.45 -7.31
N LEU A 146 -23.73 -2.38 -5.99
CA LEU A 146 -22.58 -2.05 -5.12
C LEU A 146 -21.49 -3.12 -5.18
N LEU A 147 -21.86 -4.39 -5.24
CA LEU A 147 -20.90 -5.49 -5.39
C LEU A 147 -20.22 -5.44 -6.77
N ASP A 148 -20.98 -5.17 -7.83
CA ASP A 148 -20.47 -5.06 -9.19
C ASP A 148 -19.51 -3.86 -9.33
N VAL A 149 -19.76 -2.73 -8.66
CA VAL A 149 -18.80 -1.61 -8.59
C VAL A 149 -17.45 -2.07 -8.05
N LEU A 150 -17.44 -2.83 -6.95
CA LEU A 150 -16.20 -3.32 -6.35
C LEU A 150 -15.49 -4.33 -7.26
N ASN A 151 -16.24 -5.25 -7.87
CA ASN A 151 -15.69 -6.26 -8.79
C ASN A 151 -15.12 -5.61 -10.07
N ASP A 152 -15.87 -4.72 -10.72
CA ASP A 152 -15.43 -4.02 -11.93
C ASP A 152 -14.24 -3.11 -11.66
N TRP A 153 -14.20 -2.44 -10.51
CA TRP A 153 -13.03 -1.69 -10.08
C TRP A 153 -11.82 -2.60 -9.92
N ALA A 154 -11.94 -3.72 -9.21
CA ALA A 154 -10.84 -4.63 -8.99
C ALA A 154 -10.31 -5.20 -10.30
N ASP A 155 -11.20 -5.59 -11.21
CA ASP A 155 -10.85 -6.04 -12.56
C ASP A 155 -10.17 -4.94 -13.39
N PHE A 156 -10.63 -3.69 -13.29
CA PHE A 156 -10.03 -2.56 -13.98
C PHE A 156 -8.63 -2.25 -13.44
N ALA A 157 -8.48 -2.20 -12.12
CA ALA A 157 -7.21 -1.93 -11.44
C ALA A 157 -6.17 -3.01 -11.75
N VAL A 158 -6.59 -4.29 -11.74
CA VAL A 158 -5.72 -5.43 -12.07
C VAL A 158 -5.32 -5.44 -13.55
N ASN A 159 -6.30 -5.41 -14.46
CA ASN A 159 -6.04 -5.70 -15.87
C ASN A 159 -5.55 -4.48 -16.65
N HIS A 160 -6.05 -3.29 -16.34
CA HIS A 160 -5.74 -2.07 -17.09
C HIS A 160 -4.64 -1.27 -16.40
N GLN A 161 -4.77 -1.03 -15.10
CA GLN A 161 -3.78 -0.24 -14.34
C GLN A 161 -2.59 -1.08 -13.85
N ARG A 162 -2.70 -2.42 -13.87
CA ARG A 162 -1.64 -3.35 -13.44
C ARG A 162 -1.14 -3.04 -12.04
N VAL A 163 -2.05 -2.69 -11.12
CA VAL A 163 -1.72 -2.23 -9.76
C VAL A 163 -1.07 -3.30 -8.88
N ILE A 164 -1.17 -4.57 -9.28
CA ILE A 164 -0.60 -5.74 -8.60
C ILE A 164 0.60 -6.31 -9.40
N ALA A 165 0.97 -5.71 -10.54
CA ALA A 165 2.11 -6.22 -11.30
C ALA A 165 3.42 -6.03 -10.53
N TYR A 166 4.14 -7.14 -10.32
CA TYR A 166 5.45 -7.11 -9.67
C TYR A 166 6.45 -6.30 -10.50
N GLN A 167 7.14 -5.36 -9.86
CA GLN A 167 8.20 -4.55 -10.47
C GLN A 167 9.52 -5.33 -10.63
N VAL A 168 9.47 -6.53 -11.20
CA VAL A 168 10.69 -7.27 -11.55
C VAL A 168 11.02 -6.98 -13.01
N SER A 169 12.17 -6.34 -13.24
CA SER A 169 12.69 -6.18 -14.60
C SER A 169 13.07 -7.57 -15.14
N VAL A 170 12.40 -7.98 -16.22
CA VAL A 170 12.64 -9.28 -16.85
C VAL A 170 13.56 -9.08 -18.06
N LEU A 171 14.65 -9.84 -18.12
CA LEU A 171 15.60 -9.74 -19.24
C LEU A 171 15.00 -10.27 -20.54
N SER A 172 15.39 -9.68 -21.67
CA SER A 172 15.00 -10.15 -23.00
C SER A 172 16.16 -10.88 -23.68
N PRO A 173 15.90 -11.80 -24.64
CA PRO A 173 16.94 -12.45 -25.41
C PRO A 173 17.84 -11.49 -26.18
N GLN A 174 17.38 -10.25 -26.43
CA GLN A 174 18.16 -9.20 -27.10
C GLN A 174 19.41 -8.80 -26.30
N THR A 175 19.44 -9.07 -24.99
CA THR A 175 20.63 -8.85 -24.15
C THR A 175 21.80 -9.79 -24.50
N LEU A 176 21.55 -10.86 -25.26
CA LEU A 176 22.56 -11.83 -25.67
C LEU A 176 23.25 -11.52 -27.00
N VAL A 177 22.82 -10.47 -27.74
CA VAL A 177 23.41 -10.11 -29.04
C VAL A 177 24.93 -9.92 -28.90
N PRO A 178 25.75 -10.58 -29.75
CA PRO A 178 27.20 -10.51 -29.64
C PRO A 178 27.73 -9.16 -30.13
N SER A 179 28.58 -8.55 -29.31
CA SER A 179 29.35 -7.35 -29.66
C SER A 179 30.49 -7.66 -30.65
N ALA A 180 31.07 -6.61 -31.24
CA ALA A 180 32.16 -6.76 -32.22
C ALA A 180 33.42 -7.44 -31.63
N ILE A 181 33.65 -7.33 -30.33
CA ILE A 181 34.78 -8.00 -29.66
C ILE A 181 34.49 -9.50 -29.46
N GLU A 182 33.26 -9.86 -29.10
CA GLU A 182 32.80 -11.26 -28.97
C GLU A 182 32.83 -12.02 -30.32
N GLN A 183 32.75 -11.31 -31.45
CA GLN A 183 32.84 -11.93 -32.77
C GLN A 183 34.28 -12.20 -33.21
N LYS A 184 35.25 -11.49 -32.63
CA LYS A 184 36.66 -11.53 -33.04
C LYS A 184 37.53 -12.34 -32.09
N ASP A 185 37.19 -12.35 -30.80
CA ASP A 185 37.97 -13.00 -29.75
C ASP A 185 37.13 -14.07 -29.04
N PRO A 186 37.46 -15.37 -29.15
CA PRO A 186 36.73 -16.44 -28.49
C PRO A 186 36.78 -16.34 -26.96
N VAL A 187 37.86 -15.78 -26.37
CA VAL A 187 37.94 -15.56 -24.93
C VAL A 187 36.90 -14.52 -24.50
N ALA A 188 36.84 -13.40 -25.22
CA ALA A 188 35.83 -12.37 -24.96
C ALA A 188 34.40 -12.92 -25.19
N ALA A 189 34.20 -13.76 -26.20
CA ALA A 189 32.92 -14.39 -26.50
C ALA A 189 32.41 -15.27 -25.35
N ILE A 190 33.29 -16.11 -24.80
CA ILE A 190 32.97 -17.01 -23.68
C ILE A 190 32.76 -16.21 -22.39
N GLU A 191 33.63 -15.24 -22.09
CA GLU A 191 33.54 -14.46 -20.85
C GLU A 191 32.26 -13.61 -20.80
N VAL A 192 31.97 -12.89 -21.89
CA VAL A 192 30.77 -12.05 -21.95
C VAL A 192 29.51 -12.91 -21.88
N LEU A 193 29.50 -14.08 -22.52
CA LEU A 193 28.37 -15.00 -22.45
C LEU A 193 28.19 -15.57 -21.04
N ARG A 194 29.28 -15.92 -20.35
CA ARG A 194 29.27 -16.32 -18.95
C ARG A 194 28.66 -15.22 -18.07
N ALA A 195 29.17 -14.00 -18.15
CA ALA A 195 28.65 -12.87 -17.38
C ALA A 195 27.17 -12.59 -17.66
N LYS A 196 26.75 -12.63 -18.93
CA LYS A 196 25.33 -12.51 -19.33
C LYS A 196 24.48 -13.64 -18.73
N THR A 197 24.97 -14.88 -18.75
CA THR A 197 24.29 -16.05 -18.18
C THR A 197 24.10 -15.92 -16.66
N THR A 198 25.13 -15.47 -15.93
CA THR A 198 25.03 -15.18 -14.49
C THR A 198 24.00 -14.10 -14.17
N ARG A 199 23.87 -13.06 -15.03
CA ARG A 199 22.83 -12.04 -14.88
C ARG A 199 21.42 -12.64 -15.05
N VAL A 200 21.24 -13.57 -15.98
CA VAL A 200 19.96 -14.29 -16.16
C VAL A 200 19.65 -15.15 -14.94
N ILE A 201 20.60 -15.91 -14.42
CA ILE A 201 20.44 -16.69 -13.18
C ILE A 201 20.01 -15.80 -12.01
N ASN A 202 20.66 -14.64 -11.85
CA ASN A 202 20.29 -13.68 -10.81
C ASN A 202 18.90 -13.06 -11.03
N ASN A 203 18.48 -12.86 -12.28
CA ASN A 203 17.13 -12.42 -12.59
C ASN A 203 16.09 -13.50 -12.23
N ILE A 204 16.35 -14.77 -12.56
CA ILE A 204 15.51 -15.90 -12.15
C ILE A 204 15.38 -15.95 -10.62
N LYS A 205 16.50 -15.85 -9.88
CA LYS A 205 16.48 -15.82 -8.39
C LYS A 205 15.61 -14.68 -7.83
N ARG A 206 15.49 -13.55 -8.53
CA ARG A 206 14.60 -12.45 -8.13
C ARG A 206 13.13 -12.80 -8.40
N ILE A 207 12.84 -13.47 -9.51
CA ILE A 207 11.49 -13.92 -9.86
C ILE A 207 11.04 -15.06 -8.92
N GLU A 208 11.94 -15.97 -8.53
CA GLU A 208 11.65 -17.06 -7.58
C GLU A 208 11.23 -16.58 -6.19
N LYS A 209 11.62 -15.37 -5.79
CA LYS A 209 11.19 -14.74 -4.54
C LYS A 209 9.73 -14.25 -4.58
N LEU A 210 9.11 -14.22 -5.76
CA LEU A 210 7.71 -13.81 -5.89
C LEU A 210 6.79 -14.90 -5.30
N PRO A 211 5.70 -14.52 -4.63
CA PRO A 211 4.70 -15.46 -4.13
C PRO A 211 4.22 -16.40 -5.24
N GLY A 212 4.20 -17.70 -4.95
CA GLY A 212 3.82 -18.80 -5.85
C GLY A 212 4.62 -18.91 -7.15
N ALA A 213 5.78 -18.27 -7.26
CA ALA A 213 6.73 -18.52 -8.34
C ALA A 213 7.16 -19.99 -8.44
N THR A 214 7.21 -20.68 -7.30
CA THR A 214 7.54 -22.11 -7.19
C THR A 214 6.47 -23.04 -7.78
N LEU A 215 5.24 -22.55 -7.98
CA LEU A 215 4.13 -23.34 -8.54
C LEU A 215 3.99 -23.13 -10.05
N ALA A 216 4.60 -22.08 -10.61
CA ALA A 216 4.51 -21.80 -12.04
C ALA A 216 5.27 -22.84 -12.87
N ARG A 217 4.67 -23.25 -13.98
CA ARG A 217 5.24 -24.20 -14.94
C ARG A 217 5.00 -23.71 -16.37
N THR A 218 5.97 -23.88 -17.26
CA THR A 218 5.81 -23.55 -18.69
C THR A 218 4.72 -24.42 -19.31
N THR A 219 4.00 -23.87 -20.29
CA THR A 219 2.85 -24.54 -20.92
C THR A 219 3.23 -25.76 -21.76
N SER A 220 4.35 -25.69 -22.49
CA SER A 220 4.79 -26.79 -23.36
C SER A 220 5.49 -27.91 -22.58
N ASP A 221 6.52 -27.57 -21.81
CA ASP A 221 7.48 -28.54 -21.28
C ASP A 221 7.28 -28.79 -19.77
N ARG A 222 6.32 -28.10 -19.14
CA ARG A 222 6.09 -28.11 -17.68
C ARG A 222 7.34 -27.86 -16.84
N LEU A 223 8.25 -27.01 -17.33
CA LEU A 223 9.46 -26.62 -16.60
C LEU A 223 9.18 -25.52 -15.59
N SER A 224 9.85 -25.57 -14.46
CA SER A 224 9.87 -24.59 -13.38
C SER A 224 11.03 -23.59 -13.52
N LEU A 225 10.96 -22.47 -12.80
CA LEU A 225 12.07 -21.51 -12.73
C LEU A 225 13.36 -22.14 -12.21
N GLU A 226 13.24 -23.06 -11.26
CA GLU A 226 14.38 -23.79 -10.67
C GLU A 226 15.07 -24.67 -11.71
N GLU A 227 14.32 -25.39 -12.54
CA GLU A 227 14.89 -26.22 -13.62
C GLU A 227 15.55 -25.36 -14.71
N VAL A 228 14.96 -24.20 -15.04
CA VAL A 228 15.59 -23.25 -15.97
C VAL A 228 16.90 -22.72 -15.38
N ARG A 229 16.92 -22.37 -14.09
CA ARG A 229 18.13 -21.94 -13.38
C ARG A 229 19.20 -23.02 -13.37
N PHE A 230 18.83 -24.25 -13.01
CA PHE A 230 19.72 -25.41 -12.97
C PHE A 230 20.39 -25.64 -14.33
N ARG A 231 19.60 -25.56 -15.43
CA ARG A 231 20.13 -25.71 -16.78
C ARG A 231 21.12 -24.62 -17.17
N LEU A 232 20.92 -23.38 -16.69
CA LEU A 232 21.89 -22.30 -16.89
C LEU A 232 23.17 -22.53 -16.06
N ASP A 233 23.06 -23.02 -14.83
CA ASP A 233 24.21 -23.40 -13.99
C ASP A 233 25.02 -24.54 -14.64
N GLU A 234 24.34 -25.53 -15.25
CA GLU A 234 25.00 -26.59 -16.02
C GLU A 234 25.72 -26.04 -17.26
N ILE A 235 25.12 -25.09 -17.98
CA ILE A 235 25.78 -24.42 -19.12
C ILE A 235 27.06 -23.72 -18.68
N LEU A 236 27.03 -23.01 -17.54
CA LEU A 236 28.22 -22.37 -16.98
C LEU A 236 29.31 -23.40 -16.69
N ARG A 237 28.99 -24.42 -15.88
CA ARG A 237 29.96 -25.36 -15.31
C ARG A 237 30.48 -26.40 -16.30
N PHE A 238 29.62 -26.91 -17.18
CA PHE A 238 29.93 -28.06 -18.02
C PHE A 238 30.14 -27.70 -19.49
N ARG A 239 29.87 -26.46 -19.90
CA ARG A 239 30.15 -26.00 -21.26
C ARG A 239 31.09 -24.82 -21.29
N LEU A 240 30.71 -23.68 -20.71
CA LEU A 240 31.50 -22.46 -20.84
C LEU A 240 32.84 -22.56 -20.12
N GLU A 241 32.90 -23.12 -18.91
CA GLU A 241 34.14 -23.32 -18.16
C GLU A 241 35.15 -24.25 -18.88
N PRO A 242 34.76 -25.45 -19.34
CA PRO A 242 35.63 -26.29 -20.16
C PRO A 242 36.06 -25.63 -21.47
N LEU A 243 35.15 -24.91 -22.14
CA LEU A 243 35.48 -24.20 -23.39
C LEU A 243 36.54 -23.13 -23.16
N MET A 244 36.43 -22.35 -22.09
CA MET A 244 37.44 -21.37 -21.71
C MET A 244 38.81 -22.05 -21.51
N ALA A 245 38.85 -23.14 -20.75
CA ALA A 245 40.08 -23.87 -20.49
C ALA A 245 40.75 -24.41 -21.78
N VAL A 246 39.95 -24.87 -22.74
CA VAL A 246 40.46 -25.31 -24.06
C VAL A 246 41.03 -24.13 -24.84
N VAL A 247 40.31 -23.01 -24.93
CA VAL A 247 40.75 -21.83 -25.68
C VAL A 247 42.06 -21.25 -25.13
N LEU A 248 42.22 -21.20 -23.80
CA LEU A 248 43.43 -20.68 -23.17
C LEU A 248 44.68 -21.57 -23.36
N ARG A 249 44.49 -22.89 -23.46
CA ARG A 249 45.59 -23.86 -23.59
C ARG A 249 46.00 -24.13 -25.03
N SER A 250 45.10 -23.92 -25.99
CA SER A 250 45.35 -24.18 -27.41
C SER A 250 46.07 -23.00 -28.08
N PRO A 251 47.23 -23.24 -28.71
CA PRO A 251 47.95 -22.19 -29.42
C PRO A 251 47.17 -21.73 -30.66
N GLY A 252 47.18 -20.42 -30.94
CA GLY A 252 46.61 -19.82 -32.15
C GLY A 252 45.10 -19.51 -32.11
N LEU A 253 44.40 -19.83 -31.02
CA LEU A 253 42.98 -19.45 -30.85
C LEU A 253 42.79 -18.06 -30.27
N VAL A 254 43.76 -17.57 -29.49
CA VAL A 254 43.78 -16.20 -28.99
C VAL A 254 44.44 -15.32 -30.04
N ALA A 255 43.65 -14.54 -30.77
CA ALA A 255 44.11 -13.75 -31.90
C ALA A 255 45.14 -12.68 -31.49
N ASP A 256 44.85 -11.90 -30.45
CA ASP A 256 45.76 -10.91 -29.87
C ASP A 256 45.77 -11.03 -28.35
N ARG A 257 46.77 -11.74 -27.83
CA ARG A 257 46.91 -12.01 -26.40
C ARG A 257 47.04 -10.74 -25.56
N THR A 258 47.63 -9.68 -26.12
CA THR A 258 47.79 -8.40 -25.43
C THR A 258 46.45 -7.69 -25.30
N ALA A 259 45.66 -7.65 -26.39
CA ALA A 259 44.32 -7.10 -26.35
C ALA A 259 43.38 -7.90 -25.42
N THR A 260 43.41 -9.24 -25.49
CA THR A 260 42.62 -10.11 -24.61
C THR A 260 42.99 -9.91 -23.14
N THR A 261 44.28 -9.74 -22.83
CA THR A 261 44.73 -9.48 -21.45
C THR A 261 44.20 -8.14 -20.95
N ARG A 262 44.29 -7.07 -21.75
CA ARG A 262 43.73 -5.76 -21.39
C ARG A 262 42.21 -5.81 -21.21
N PHE A 263 41.52 -6.58 -22.04
CA PHE A 263 40.08 -6.80 -21.91
C PHE A 263 39.75 -7.45 -20.55
N LEU A 264 40.41 -8.55 -20.20
CA LEU A 264 40.20 -9.23 -18.91
C LEU A 264 40.60 -8.37 -17.72
N GLU A 265 41.71 -7.62 -17.80
CA GLU A 265 42.11 -6.67 -16.75
C GLU A 265 41.06 -5.58 -16.55
N SER A 266 40.43 -5.10 -17.62
CA SER A 266 39.35 -4.11 -17.54
C SER A 266 38.07 -4.66 -16.90
N GLN A 267 37.71 -5.92 -17.20
CA GLN A 267 36.57 -6.61 -16.56
C GLN A 267 36.85 -6.85 -15.08
N LEU A 268 38.02 -7.40 -14.75
CA LEU A 268 38.43 -7.61 -13.36
C LEU A 268 38.42 -6.31 -12.55
N ALA A 269 38.90 -5.20 -13.13
CA ALA A 269 38.87 -3.89 -12.49
C ALA A 269 37.44 -3.33 -12.33
N TYR A 270 36.53 -3.67 -13.25
CA TYR A 270 35.12 -3.33 -13.10
C TYR A 270 34.47 -4.13 -11.96
N ASP A 271 34.67 -5.45 -11.93
CA ASP A 271 34.08 -6.33 -10.91
C ASP A 271 34.65 -6.06 -9.51
N LYS A 272 35.95 -5.74 -9.39
CA LYS A 272 36.54 -5.28 -8.13
C LYS A 272 35.90 -3.99 -7.62
N ARG A 273 35.67 -3.01 -8.49
CA ARG A 273 34.99 -1.75 -8.09
C ARG A 273 33.55 -1.99 -7.64
N GLN A 274 32.83 -2.90 -8.30
CA GLN A 274 31.49 -3.29 -7.88
C GLN A 274 31.52 -3.99 -6.51
N LEU A 275 32.46 -4.93 -6.33
CA LEU A 275 32.66 -5.62 -5.05
C LEU A 275 32.96 -4.63 -3.92
N ASP A 276 33.91 -3.71 -4.13
CA ASP A 276 34.29 -2.69 -3.16
C ASP A 276 33.09 -1.79 -2.80
N ALA A 277 32.25 -1.43 -3.78
CA ALA A 277 31.07 -0.61 -3.55
C ALA A 277 30.02 -1.32 -2.67
N VAL A 278 29.73 -2.61 -2.95
CA VAL A 278 28.79 -3.40 -2.15
C VAL A 278 29.36 -3.68 -0.75
N GLN A 279 30.67 -3.93 -0.65
CA GLN A 279 31.34 -4.10 0.64
C GLN A 279 31.26 -2.85 1.51
N ARG A 280 31.54 -1.66 0.96
CA ARG A 280 31.38 -0.39 1.70
C ARG A 280 29.94 -0.17 2.15
N ASN A 281 28.96 -0.58 1.35
CA ASN A 281 27.56 -0.50 1.75
C ASN A 281 27.27 -1.45 2.94
N ALA A 282 27.77 -2.69 2.88
CA ALA A 282 27.65 -3.63 4.00
C ALA A 282 28.34 -3.11 5.27
N ASP A 283 29.52 -2.51 5.14
CA ASP A 283 30.26 -1.90 6.24
C ASP A 283 29.50 -0.70 6.83
N THR A 284 28.87 0.13 6.00
CA THR A 284 28.03 1.24 6.47
C THR A 284 26.83 0.74 7.28
N VAL A 285 26.15 -0.32 6.82
CA VAL A 285 25.05 -0.94 7.58
C VAL A 285 25.58 -1.50 8.90
N ARG A 286 26.74 -2.16 8.88
CA ARG A 286 27.38 -2.67 10.10
C ARG A 286 27.76 -1.55 11.07
N GLU A 287 28.33 -0.45 10.60
CA GLU A 287 28.64 0.73 11.40
C GLU A 287 27.38 1.34 12.01
N SER A 288 26.27 1.38 11.25
CA SER A 288 24.98 1.85 11.79
C SER A 288 24.45 0.97 12.92
N ILE A 289 24.63 -0.36 12.82
CA ILE A 289 24.30 -1.30 13.90
C ILE A 289 25.20 -1.01 15.11
N LEU A 290 26.50 -0.82 14.92
CA LEU A 290 27.45 -0.56 16.02
C LEU A 290 27.20 0.79 16.71
N LEU A 291 26.89 1.86 15.96
CA LEU A 291 26.51 3.16 16.53
C LEU A 291 25.24 3.04 17.38
N TYR A 292 24.28 2.23 16.93
CA TYR A 292 23.02 2.02 17.62
C TYR A 292 23.15 1.06 18.82
N GLU A 293 24.08 0.11 18.76
CA GLU A 293 24.40 -0.82 19.85
C GLU A 293 25.28 -0.23 20.93
N GLN A 294 26.01 0.86 20.65
CA GLN A 294 26.74 1.57 21.68
C GLN A 294 25.73 2.10 22.72
N PRO A 295 25.74 1.56 23.95
CA PRO A 295 25.08 2.26 25.04
C PRO A 295 25.78 3.61 25.14
N ALA A 296 25.04 4.71 25.36
CA ALA A 296 25.61 6.01 25.69
C ALA A 296 26.68 5.82 26.79
N ALA A 297 27.93 5.68 26.36
CA ALA A 297 29.02 5.31 27.22
C ALA A 297 29.43 6.61 27.89
N LYS A 298 28.74 6.89 29.01
CA LYS A 298 29.17 7.74 30.12
C LYS A 298 30.16 8.83 29.68
N GLU A 299 29.64 9.99 29.33
CA GLU A 299 30.33 11.25 29.65
C GLU A 299 30.40 11.38 31.18
N ASN A 300 31.31 10.61 31.76
CA ASN A 300 31.97 10.86 33.03
C ASN A 300 33.41 10.43 32.81
N ALA A 301 34.05 11.03 31.81
CA ALA A 301 35.48 11.22 31.84
C ALA A 301 35.74 12.28 32.90
N THR A 302 35.91 11.82 34.13
CA THR A 302 36.51 12.61 35.20
C THR A 302 37.87 13.10 34.70
N GLN A 303 37.92 14.34 34.23
CA GLN A 303 39.15 15.11 34.23
C GLN A 303 39.63 15.23 35.68
N PRO A 304 40.89 14.92 35.99
CA PRO A 304 41.51 15.43 37.19
C PRO A 304 42.00 16.86 36.91
N SER A 305 41.20 17.85 37.28
CA SER A 305 41.67 19.20 37.59
C SER A 305 41.69 19.31 39.12
N THR A 306 42.69 19.81 39.85
CA THR A 306 43.82 20.69 39.54
C THR A 306 44.57 20.90 40.87
N LYS A 307 45.88 21.17 40.83
CA LYS A 307 46.49 22.08 41.82
C LYS A 307 46.79 23.39 41.12
N SER A 308 45.99 24.42 41.41
CA SER A 308 46.43 25.80 41.59
C SER A 308 45.26 26.62 42.13
N GLU A 309 45.55 27.30 43.24
CA GLU A 309 44.70 28.25 43.94
C GLU A 309 44.36 29.46 43.05
N SER A 310 43.15 30.02 43.22
CA SER A 310 42.95 31.39 43.75
C SER A 310 41.58 32.00 43.37
N ALA A 311 40.99 32.68 44.36
CA ALA A 311 40.09 33.84 44.27
C ALA A 311 38.55 33.67 44.16
N LYS A 312 37.92 33.68 45.34
CA LYS A 312 36.81 34.54 45.83
C LYS A 312 35.62 34.91 44.92
N GLY A 313 34.42 34.56 45.39
CA GLY A 313 33.13 35.24 45.16
C GLY A 313 31.94 34.46 45.75
N PRO A 314 31.11 35.00 46.68
CA PRO A 314 30.12 34.25 47.46
C PRO A 314 28.69 34.36 46.91
N GLY A 315 27.87 33.30 47.07
CA GLY A 315 26.46 33.35 46.68
C GLY A 315 25.76 31.98 46.66
N GLU A 316 25.47 31.50 47.86
CA GLU A 316 24.57 30.42 48.28
C GLU A 316 23.23 30.31 47.50
N ASN A 317 22.86 29.12 47.01
CA ASN A 317 21.56 28.48 47.30
C ASN A 317 21.39 27.05 46.74
N LEU A 318 20.71 26.25 47.56
CA LEU A 318 20.43 24.82 47.48
C LEU A 318 19.40 24.41 46.42
N MET A 319 19.60 23.26 45.76
CA MET A 319 18.60 22.19 45.55
C MET A 319 19.20 21.04 44.71
N PRO A 320 19.05 19.75 45.09
CA PRO A 320 19.36 18.67 44.16
C PRO A 320 18.23 18.63 43.12
N GLN A 321 18.45 19.20 41.94
CA GLN A 321 17.52 19.05 40.83
C GLN A 321 17.58 17.60 40.35
N LEU A 322 16.44 16.92 40.43
CA LEU A 322 16.15 15.71 39.66
C LEU A 322 16.24 16.07 38.17
N SER A 323 17.44 15.96 37.59
CA SER A 323 17.77 16.33 36.22
C SER A 323 17.17 15.35 35.20
N ASP A 324 16.80 15.88 34.03
CA ASP A 324 16.19 15.30 32.81
C ASP A 324 16.56 13.86 32.40
N SER A 325 17.64 13.29 32.93
CA SER A 325 18.08 11.92 32.63
C SER A 325 17.08 10.83 33.06
N PHE A 326 16.16 11.11 33.98
CA PHE A 326 15.10 10.16 34.35
C PHE A 326 13.93 10.19 33.36
N LEU A 327 13.64 11.36 32.77
CA LEU A 327 12.62 11.51 31.73
C LEU A 327 13.11 10.95 30.40
N ASP A 328 14.39 11.15 30.06
CA ASP A 328 15.02 10.46 28.92
C ASP A 328 14.98 8.94 29.08
N ARG A 329 15.07 8.44 30.30
CA ARG A 329 15.02 6.99 30.57
C ARG A 329 13.61 6.42 30.42
N LEU A 330 12.59 7.22 30.73
CA LEU A 330 11.18 6.85 30.56
C LEU A 330 10.76 6.90 29.07
N VAL A 331 11.40 7.76 28.28
CA VAL A 331 11.33 7.77 26.80
C VAL A 331 12.12 6.61 26.19
N SER A 332 13.29 6.24 26.74
CA SER A 332 14.09 5.10 26.23
C SER A 332 13.45 3.73 26.45
N LEU A 333 12.49 3.63 27.38
CA LEU A 333 11.78 2.37 27.68
C LEU A 333 10.52 2.16 26.84
N THR A 334 10.03 3.19 26.14
CA THR A 334 8.80 3.11 25.32
C THR A 334 9.05 2.61 23.89
N GLY A 335 10.31 2.37 23.50
CA GLY A 335 10.69 1.93 22.14
C GLY A 335 11.03 0.44 21.97
N ARG A 336 11.01 -0.41 23.00
CA ARG A 336 11.62 -1.78 22.96
C ARG A 336 11.09 -2.72 21.85
N SER A 337 9.82 -2.63 21.48
CA SER A 337 9.26 -3.44 20.37
C SER A 337 9.66 -2.89 18.99
N GLY A 338 9.70 -1.56 18.84
CA GLY A 338 10.23 -0.88 17.66
C GLY A 338 11.75 -1.09 17.50
N ASP A 339 12.48 -1.10 18.62
CA ASP A 339 13.92 -1.37 18.71
C ASP A 339 14.25 -2.81 18.27
N ALA A 340 13.51 -3.81 18.77
CA ALA A 340 13.70 -5.19 18.34
C ALA A 340 13.42 -5.37 16.82
N LYS A 341 12.35 -4.76 16.30
CA LYS A 341 12.01 -4.80 14.86
C LYS A 341 13.04 -4.06 14.01
N TYR A 342 13.52 -2.91 14.47
CA TYR A 342 14.57 -2.13 13.80
C TYR A 342 15.90 -2.87 13.75
N ARG A 343 16.31 -3.53 14.85
CA ARG A 343 17.49 -4.40 14.88
C ARG A 343 17.37 -5.59 13.94
N GLN A 344 16.19 -6.21 13.88
CA GLN A 344 15.91 -7.28 12.92
C GLN A 344 16.03 -6.77 11.48
N ASP A 345 15.45 -5.61 11.18
CA ASP A 345 15.51 -5.00 9.85
C ASP A 345 16.94 -4.64 9.44
N LEU A 346 17.73 -4.03 10.33
CA LEU A 346 19.15 -3.77 10.08
C LEU A 346 19.98 -5.04 9.91
N ALA A 347 19.73 -6.07 10.73
CA ALA A 347 20.42 -7.36 10.60
C ALA A 347 20.05 -8.07 9.29
N ASP A 348 18.77 -8.02 8.88
CA ASP A 348 18.31 -8.54 7.61
C ASP A 348 18.89 -7.76 6.43
N GLN A 349 18.95 -6.42 6.52
CA GLN A 349 19.58 -5.58 5.50
C GLN A 349 21.08 -5.87 5.38
N TYR A 350 21.79 -6.05 6.50
CA TYR A 350 23.19 -6.44 6.49
C TYR A 350 23.38 -7.82 5.85
N ARG A 351 22.56 -8.81 6.22
CA ARG A 351 22.58 -10.16 5.64
C ARG A 351 22.32 -10.14 4.13
N ILE A 352 21.34 -9.36 3.67
CA ILE A 352 21.01 -9.19 2.26
C ILE A 352 22.20 -8.58 1.52
N THR A 353 22.77 -7.48 2.04
CA THR A 353 23.90 -6.77 1.42
C THR A 353 25.15 -7.64 1.36
N LEU A 354 25.43 -8.42 2.42
CA LEU A 354 26.53 -9.38 2.43
C LEU A 354 26.29 -10.53 1.43
N GLY A 355 25.04 -10.96 1.24
CA GLY A 355 24.68 -11.92 0.21
C GLY A 355 25.00 -11.43 -1.22
N GLU A 356 24.99 -10.12 -1.46
CA GLU A 356 25.33 -9.53 -2.76
C GLU A 356 26.84 -9.54 -3.06
N THR A 357 27.71 -9.69 -2.04
CA THR A 357 29.16 -9.75 -2.27
C THR A 357 29.61 -11.10 -2.85
N VAL A 358 28.92 -12.19 -2.51
CA VAL A 358 29.28 -13.56 -2.92
C VAL A 358 29.44 -13.71 -4.44
N PRO A 359 28.45 -13.34 -5.29
CA PRO A 359 28.60 -13.48 -6.74
C PRO A 359 29.72 -12.61 -7.31
N LEU A 360 29.98 -11.44 -6.74
CA LEU A 360 31.06 -10.55 -7.17
C LEU A 360 32.45 -11.11 -6.77
N GLN A 361 32.57 -11.70 -5.58
CA GLN A 361 33.79 -12.40 -5.17
C GLN A 361 34.08 -13.59 -6.09
N GLN A 362 33.05 -14.36 -6.46
CA GLN A 362 33.18 -15.47 -7.41
C GLN A 362 33.62 -14.99 -8.80
N ALA A 363 33.09 -13.86 -9.28
CA ALA A 363 33.49 -13.27 -10.54
C ALA A 363 34.96 -12.81 -10.51
N VAL A 364 35.37 -12.07 -9.48
CA VAL A 364 36.77 -11.62 -9.30
C VAL A 364 37.74 -12.81 -9.22
N ALA A 365 37.39 -13.86 -8.47
CA ALA A 365 38.22 -15.06 -8.35
C ALA A 365 38.36 -15.78 -9.70
N TYR A 366 37.25 -15.90 -10.44
CA TYR A 366 37.24 -16.52 -11.77
C TYR A 366 38.09 -15.74 -12.77
N ASP A 367 37.87 -14.44 -12.90
CA ASP A 367 38.61 -13.59 -13.85
C ASP A 367 40.11 -13.57 -13.53
N THR A 368 40.47 -13.57 -12.24
CA THR A 368 41.86 -13.70 -11.80
C THR A 368 42.46 -15.02 -12.27
N GLN A 369 41.74 -16.14 -12.10
CA GLN A 369 42.20 -17.46 -12.54
C GLN A 369 42.35 -17.53 -14.07
N VAL A 370 41.39 -17.00 -14.84
CA VAL A 370 41.44 -16.96 -16.31
C VAL A 370 42.64 -16.14 -16.78
N LEU A 371 42.89 -15.00 -16.15
CA LEU A 371 43.99 -14.10 -16.46
C LEU A 371 45.35 -14.75 -16.13
N ASP A 372 45.46 -15.45 -15.00
CA ASP A 372 46.67 -16.19 -14.64
C ASP A 372 46.94 -17.33 -15.63
N GLN A 373 45.91 -18.06 -16.06
CA GLN A 373 46.02 -19.08 -17.10
C GLN A 373 46.41 -18.46 -18.45
N LEU A 374 45.87 -17.29 -18.81
CA LEU A 374 46.24 -16.57 -20.02
C LEU A 374 47.68 -16.08 -20.00
N ARG A 375 48.28 -15.81 -18.83
CA ARG A 375 49.69 -15.43 -18.71
C ARG A 375 50.65 -16.63 -18.86
N GLN A 376 50.18 -17.84 -18.63
CA GLN A 376 50.98 -19.05 -18.81
C GLN A 376 51.16 -19.40 -20.30
N PRO A 377 52.34 -19.87 -20.74
CA PRO A 377 52.54 -20.28 -22.12
C PRO A 377 51.57 -21.42 -22.50
N PRO A 378 51.08 -21.46 -23.75
CA PRO A 378 50.13 -22.48 -24.18
C PRO A 378 50.79 -23.86 -24.11
N ALA A 379 50.15 -24.79 -23.41
CA ALA A 379 50.69 -26.12 -23.13
C ALA A 379 50.02 -27.23 -23.97
N GLY A 380 49.20 -26.88 -24.97
CA GLY A 380 48.46 -27.83 -25.79
C GLY A 380 49.15 -28.20 -27.11
N ALA A 381 49.28 -29.51 -27.38
CA ALA A 381 49.74 -30.06 -28.66
C ALA A 381 48.62 -30.28 -29.70
N SER A 382 47.36 -29.97 -29.35
CA SER A 382 46.19 -30.27 -30.18
C SER A 382 45.70 -29.02 -30.93
N SER A 383 45.64 -29.10 -32.26
CA SER A 383 45.03 -28.09 -33.13
C SER A 383 43.51 -28.15 -33.00
N VAL A 384 42.96 -27.41 -32.05
CA VAL A 384 41.51 -27.20 -31.93
C VAL A 384 41.08 -26.19 -33.00
N ASN A 385 39.98 -26.45 -33.70
CA ASN A 385 39.50 -25.58 -34.77
C ASN A 385 38.74 -24.37 -34.19
N ALA A 386 39.16 -23.14 -34.56
CA ALA A 386 38.49 -21.91 -34.14
C ALA A 386 37.01 -21.86 -34.54
N ALA A 387 36.66 -22.40 -35.72
CA ALA A 387 35.29 -22.43 -36.20
C ALA A 387 34.38 -23.33 -35.34
N SER A 388 34.91 -24.45 -34.81
CA SER A 388 34.13 -25.32 -33.93
C SER A 388 33.88 -24.68 -32.56
N ILE A 389 34.86 -23.92 -32.03
CA ILE A 389 34.68 -23.15 -30.79
C ILE A 389 33.60 -22.08 -31.00
N GLN A 390 33.68 -21.33 -32.10
CA GLN A 390 32.68 -20.30 -32.38
C GLN A 390 31.27 -20.88 -32.54
N ALA A 391 31.14 -22.03 -33.20
CA ALA A 391 29.88 -22.75 -33.30
C ALA A 391 29.33 -23.14 -31.91
N GLN A 392 30.17 -23.75 -31.06
CA GLN A 392 29.77 -24.14 -29.70
C GLN A 392 29.35 -22.93 -28.83
N VAL A 393 30.03 -21.79 -28.96
CA VAL A 393 29.65 -20.55 -28.28
C VAL A 393 28.30 -20.03 -28.79
N ASN A 394 28.05 -20.08 -30.09
CA ASN A 394 26.77 -19.66 -30.69
C ASN A 394 25.61 -20.59 -30.31
N ASP A 395 25.84 -21.89 -30.29
CA ASP A 395 24.86 -22.89 -29.83
C ASP A 395 24.51 -22.65 -28.36
N THR A 396 25.54 -22.45 -27.53
CA THR A 396 25.35 -22.14 -26.11
C THR A 396 24.58 -20.83 -25.92
N ARG A 397 24.89 -19.79 -26.70
CA ARG A 397 24.15 -18.52 -26.68
C ARG A 397 22.68 -18.71 -27.04
N THR A 398 22.40 -19.56 -28.03
CA THR A 398 21.02 -19.88 -28.44
C THR A 398 20.26 -20.57 -27.31
N GLU A 399 20.89 -21.52 -26.62
CA GLU A 399 20.27 -22.22 -25.49
C GLU A 399 20.01 -21.29 -24.30
N VAL A 400 20.94 -20.39 -23.98
CA VAL A 400 20.70 -19.34 -22.96
C VAL A 400 19.54 -18.43 -23.40
N GLY A 401 19.44 -18.10 -24.69
CA GLY A 401 18.32 -17.34 -25.24
C GLY A 401 16.97 -18.04 -25.05
N GLN A 402 16.91 -19.34 -25.27
CA GLN A 402 15.71 -20.14 -25.02
C GLN A 402 15.35 -20.18 -23.53
N ALA A 403 16.34 -20.27 -22.63
CA ALA A 403 16.12 -20.18 -21.19
C ALA A 403 15.52 -18.83 -20.77
N ILE A 404 15.96 -17.72 -21.38
CA ILE A 404 15.35 -16.40 -21.17
C ILE A 404 13.89 -16.39 -21.65
N VAL A 405 13.58 -16.96 -22.82
CA VAL A 405 12.19 -17.04 -23.30
C VAL A 405 11.30 -17.81 -22.30
N LYS A 406 11.80 -18.95 -21.78
CA LYS A 406 11.09 -19.76 -20.77
C LYS A 406 10.90 -19.00 -19.45
N MET A 407 11.92 -18.28 -18.98
CA MET A 407 11.82 -17.40 -17.82
C MET A 407 10.72 -16.33 -18.03
N ASN A 408 10.64 -15.74 -19.22
CA ASN A 408 9.65 -14.71 -19.53
C ASN A 408 8.23 -15.28 -19.55
N GLU A 409 8.04 -16.46 -20.13
CA GLU A 409 6.77 -17.18 -20.08
C GLU A 409 6.35 -17.45 -18.63
N LEU A 410 7.26 -17.99 -17.81
CA LEU A 410 7.01 -18.26 -16.40
C LEU A 410 6.64 -17.01 -15.62
N PHE A 411 7.34 -15.90 -15.86
CA PHE A 411 6.99 -14.61 -15.25
C PHE A 411 5.58 -14.15 -15.62
N GLN A 412 5.16 -14.31 -16.88
CA GLN A 412 3.80 -13.98 -17.32
C GLN A 412 2.75 -14.86 -16.63
N ILE A 413 3.04 -16.16 -16.45
CA ILE A 413 2.14 -17.08 -15.73
C ILE A 413 2.03 -16.69 -14.26
N ILE A 414 3.15 -16.41 -13.59
CA ILE A 414 3.18 -15.94 -12.20
C ILE A 414 2.37 -14.65 -12.07
N SER A 415 2.63 -13.68 -12.96
CA SER A 415 1.93 -12.40 -12.97
C SER A 415 0.43 -12.53 -13.23
N ARG A 416 -0.05 -13.55 -13.94
CA ARG A 416 -1.48 -13.78 -14.18
C ARG A 416 -2.16 -14.55 -13.05
N ASN A 417 -1.48 -15.54 -12.48
CA ASN A 417 -2.04 -16.40 -11.43
C ASN A 417 -2.05 -15.72 -10.05
N MET A 418 -1.18 -14.73 -9.83
CA MET A 418 -1.14 -13.91 -8.63
C MET A 418 -2.02 -12.66 -8.71
N THR A 419 -2.86 -12.55 -9.74
CA THR A 419 -3.81 -11.45 -9.91
C THR A 419 -5.25 -11.92 -10.01
N PRO A 420 -5.81 -12.68 -9.04
CA PRO A 420 -7.24 -12.74 -8.92
C PRO A 420 -7.74 -11.37 -8.42
N SER A 421 -8.70 -10.76 -9.13
CA SER A 421 -9.37 -9.52 -8.72
C SER A 421 -9.98 -9.57 -7.32
N THR A 422 -10.18 -10.77 -6.80
CA THR A 422 -10.59 -11.04 -5.42
C THR A 422 -9.52 -10.74 -4.35
N GLN A 423 -8.33 -10.23 -4.71
CA GLN A 423 -7.26 -9.88 -3.77
C GLN A 423 -7.16 -8.38 -3.45
N LEU A 424 -7.98 -7.52 -4.06
CA LEU A 424 -7.93 -6.09 -3.75
C LEU A 424 -8.84 -5.71 -2.59
N PHE A 425 -9.92 -6.47 -2.35
CA PHE A 425 -10.85 -6.19 -1.29
C PHE A 425 -11.52 -7.45 -0.72
N THR A 426 -11.91 -7.36 0.55
CA THR A 426 -12.75 -8.33 1.25
C THR A 426 -14.01 -7.65 1.78
N LEU A 427 -15.17 -8.31 1.65
CA LEU A 427 -16.42 -7.81 2.23
C LEU A 427 -16.43 -8.04 3.74
N THR A 428 -16.72 -7.00 4.52
CA THR A 428 -16.70 -7.06 6.00
C THR A 428 -18.07 -7.37 6.59
N GLU A 429 -19.15 -6.85 6.00
CA GLU A 429 -20.54 -7.12 6.39
C GLU A 429 -21.45 -7.22 5.14
N PRO A 430 -22.64 -7.84 5.22
CA PRO A 430 -23.60 -7.80 4.12
C PRO A 430 -24.13 -6.39 3.86
N ALA A 431 -24.48 -6.08 2.61
CA ALA A 431 -25.11 -4.80 2.28
C ALA A 431 -26.39 -4.56 3.08
N SER A 432 -26.52 -3.34 3.61
CA SER A 432 -27.69 -2.87 4.34
C SER A 432 -28.32 -1.67 3.66
N THR A 433 -29.65 -1.53 3.77
CA THR A 433 -30.39 -0.40 3.21
C THR A 433 -31.10 0.34 4.34
N ARG A 434 -30.88 1.65 4.43
CA ARG A 434 -31.56 2.54 5.38
C ARG A 434 -32.45 3.51 4.63
N THR A 435 -33.66 3.73 5.14
CA THR A 435 -34.58 4.77 4.65
C THR A 435 -34.44 5.98 5.56
N MET A 436 -34.07 7.12 4.98
CA MET A 436 -33.98 8.39 5.69
C MET A 436 -35.12 9.30 5.23
N HIS A 437 -35.91 9.80 6.18
CA HIS A 437 -36.93 10.80 5.90
C HIS A 437 -36.33 12.20 6.08
N SER A 438 -36.59 13.10 5.13
CA SER A 438 -36.15 14.50 5.19
C SER A 438 -36.74 15.28 6.38
N VAL A 439 -37.84 14.78 6.97
CA VAL A 439 -38.51 15.41 8.11
C VAL A 439 -38.32 14.56 9.37
N SER A 440 -37.55 15.09 10.32
CA SER A 440 -37.39 14.46 11.64
C SER A 440 -38.70 14.51 12.44
N VAL A 441 -39.13 13.36 12.97
CA VAL A 441 -40.29 13.23 13.85
C VAL A 441 -40.19 14.18 15.06
N GLN A 442 -38.98 14.41 15.56
CA GLN A 442 -38.75 15.36 16.65
C GLN A 442 -39.09 16.80 16.25
N ARG A 443 -38.76 17.23 15.03
CA ARG A 443 -39.09 18.58 14.54
C ARG A 443 -40.59 18.75 14.34
N LEU A 444 -41.28 17.74 13.78
CA LEU A 444 -42.75 17.74 13.67
C LEU A 444 -43.45 17.80 15.03
N PHE A 445 -42.91 17.09 16.02
CA PHE A 445 -43.41 17.17 17.39
C PHE A 445 -43.22 18.57 17.98
N LEU A 446 -42.03 19.17 17.81
CA LEU A 446 -41.71 20.51 18.30
C LEU A 446 -42.60 21.59 17.67
N TYR A 447 -42.84 21.52 16.35
CA TYR A 447 -43.80 22.39 15.67
C TYR A 447 -45.24 22.18 16.18
N GLY A 448 -45.60 20.94 16.55
CA GLY A 448 -46.91 20.64 17.11
C GLY A 448 -47.12 21.23 18.50
N VAL A 449 -46.09 21.15 19.35
CA VAL A 449 -46.08 21.80 20.67
C VAL A 449 -46.18 23.32 20.53
N LEU A 450 -45.41 23.92 19.62
CA LEU A 450 -45.44 25.36 19.37
C LEU A 450 -46.83 25.84 18.91
N LEU A 451 -47.44 25.12 17.96
CA LEU A 451 -48.78 25.43 17.48
C LEU A 451 -49.84 25.28 18.57
N PHE A 452 -49.72 24.29 19.45
CA PHE A 452 -50.59 24.14 20.61
C PHE A 452 -50.44 25.31 21.59
N LEU A 453 -49.21 25.73 21.87
CA LEU A 453 -48.90 26.83 22.79
C LEU A 453 -49.45 28.17 22.27
N LEU A 454 -49.46 28.37 20.94
CA LEU A 454 -50.06 29.56 20.30
C LEU A 454 -51.59 29.49 20.19
N ALA A 455 -52.18 28.29 20.04
CA ALA A 455 -53.62 28.13 19.91
C ALA A 455 -54.39 28.43 21.21
N ILE A 456 -53.82 28.08 22.37
CA ILE A 456 -54.45 28.33 23.69
C ILE A 456 -54.79 29.82 23.91
N PRO A 457 -53.83 30.77 23.84
CA PRO A 457 -54.13 32.19 24.02
C PRO A 457 -55.05 32.72 22.92
N GLY A 458 -54.93 32.23 21.68
CA GLY A 458 -55.83 32.61 20.60
C GLY A 458 -57.30 32.27 20.89
N VAL A 459 -57.57 31.07 21.40
CA VAL A 459 -58.93 30.66 21.80
C VAL A 459 -59.46 31.54 22.94
N VAL A 460 -58.62 31.85 23.94
CA VAL A 460 -59.02 32.74 25.05
C VAL A 460 -59.41 34.12 24.54
N VAL A 461 -58.64 34.70 23.62
CA VAL A 461 -58.95 36.00 23.00
C VAL A 461 -60.26 35.95 22.21
N VAL A 462 -60.48 34.90 21.42
CA VAL A 462 -61.73 34.74 20.65
C VAL A 462 -62.93 34.57 21.58
N CYS A 463 -62.81 33.80 22.67
CA CYS A 463 -63.86 33.68 23.67
C CYS A 463 -64.17 35.01 24.37
N LEU A 464 -63.15 35.82 24.68
CA LEU A 464 -63.33 37.15 25.26
C LEU A 464 -64.03 38.11 24.30
N ILE A 465 -63.64 38.12 23.02
CA ILE A 465 -64.30 38.93 21.99
C ILE A 465 -65.75 38.49 21.81
N HIS A 466 -66.01 37.18 21.76
CA HIS A 466 -67.36 36.66 21.62
C HIS A 466 -68.25 37.03 22.82
N ASN A 467 -67.71 36.96 24.05
CA ASN A 467 -68.45 37.37 25.24
C ASN A 467 -68.73 38.89 25.25
N ARG A 468 -67.75 39.70 24.82
CA ARG A 468 -67.91 41.16 24.67
C ARG A 468 -69.03 41.51 23.69
N VAL A 469 -69.04 40.89 22.52
CA VAL A 469 -70.08 41.12 21.49
C VAL A 469 -71.46 40.74 22.01
N ARG A 470 -71.55 39.64 22.75
CA ARG A 470 -72.81 39.20 23.35
C ARG A 470 -73.30 40.14 24.45
N GLU A 471 -72.40 40.71 25.25
CA GLU A 471 -72.75 41.73 26.25
C GLU A 471 -73.32 42.99 25.57
N GLU A 472 -72.72 43.44 24.45
CA GLU A 472 -73.22 44.58 23.67
C GLU A 472 -74.60 44.30 23.06
N GLU A 473 -74.84 43.11 22.52
CA GLU A 473 -76.16 42.71 22.01
C GLU A 473 -77.24 42.73 23.10
N THR A 474 -76.92 42.24 24.31
CA THR A 474 -77.88 42.27 25.42
C THR A 474 -78.12 43.68 25.96
N ALA A 475 -77.10 44.55 26.00
CA ALA A 475 -77.25 45.95 26.41
C ALA A 475 -78.13 46.74 25.42
N ASP A 476 -77.98 46.48 24.13
CA ASP A 476 -78.82 47.08 23.09
C ASP A 476 -80.29 46.64 23.20
N GLU A 477 -80.55 45.39 23.61
CA GLU A 477 -81.91 44.92 23.88
C GLU A 477 -82.57 45.63 25.07
N TYR A 478 -81.83 45.88 26.15
CA TYR A 478 -82.33 46.67 27.30
C TYR A 478 -82.62 48.11 26.91
N LEU A 479 -81.74 48.77 26.15
CA LEU A 479 -81.95 50.15 25.68
C LEU A 479 -83.16 50.27 24.73
N ARG A 480 -83.45 49.23 23.93
CA ARG A 480 -84.67 49.18 23.11
C ARG A 480 -85.94 49.02 23.95
N GLN A 481 -85.89 48.23 25.02
CA GLN A 481 -87.02 48.09 25.95
C GLN A 481 -87.27 49.39 26.73
N GLU A 482 -86.22 50.10 27.15
CA GLU A 482 -86.34 51.38 27.86
C GLU A 482 -86.92 52.50 26.97
N ARG A 483 -86.52 52.55 25.69
CA ARG A 483 -87.13 53.49 24.71
C ARG A 483 -88.59 53.19 24.38
N ALA A 484 -89.04 51.95 24.52
CA ALA A 484 -90.45 51.59 24.32
C ALA A 484 -91.35 51.92 25.53
N ALA A 485 -90.77 52.28 26.67
CA ALA A 485 -91.47 52.54 27.94
C ALA A 485 -91.68 54.03 28.26
N ILE A 486 -91.29 54.95 27.38
CA ILE A 486 -91.55 56.39 27.52
C ILE A 486 -92.83 56.72 26.71
N PRO A 487 -93.91 57.19 27.36
CA PRO A 487 -95.26 57.27 26.78
C PRO A 487 -95.44 58.29 25.65
#